data_AF-A0A971RJ40-F1
#
_entry.id   AF-A0A971RJ40-F1
#
_cell.length_a   1.000
_cell.length_b   1.000
_cell.length_c   1.000
_cell.angle_alpha   90.00
_cell.angle_beta   90.00
_cell.angle_gamma   90.00
#
_symmetry.space_group_name_H-M   'P 1'
#
loop_
_entity.id
_entity.type
_entity.pdbx_description
1 polymer ?
#
loop_
_entity_poly.entity_id
_entity_poly.type
_entity_poly.pdbx_seq_one_letter_code
_entity_poly.pdbx_strand_id
1 'polypeptide(L)'
;MSSLPLRAALAAVLSAAALPALAQDAGAEPAWSFGGEVVAASDYVWRGVSQTMEDPALQLEAYVEHESGFYVGGFASNVDFGDPDDGIDYEL
;
A
#
# COMPACT_ATOMS: atom_id res chain seq x y z
N MET A 1 16.24 31.08 21.41
CA MET A 1 16.20 30.36 20.11
C MET A 1 14.76 29.93 19.89
N SER A 2 14.04 30.62 19.01
CA SER A 2 12.59 30.43 18.83
C SER A 2 12.33 29.16 18.01
N SER A 3 11.71 28.14 18.62
CA SER A 3 11.37 26.84 18.00
C SER A 3 10.01 26.85 17.28
N LEU A 4 9.52 28.02 16.86
CA LEU A 4 8.21 28.20 16.26
C LEU A 4 8.02 27.81 14.77
N PRO A 5 9.04 27.56 13.91
CA PRO A 5 8.77 27.40 12.47
C PRO A 5 8.24 26.00 12.10
N LEU A 6 8.60 24.96 12.86
CA LEU A 6 8.26 23.57 12.52
C LEU A 6 6.78 23.24 12.75
N ARG A 7 6.19 23.81 13.82
CA ARG A 7 4.77 23.59 14.18
C ARG A 7 3.82 24.32 13.24
N ALA A 8 4.20 25.52 12.81
CA ALA A 8 3.43 26.30 11.85
C ALA A 8 3.46 25.67 10.45
N ALA A 9 4.61 25.14 10.02
CA ALA A 9 4.74 24.41 8.77
C ALA A 9 3.90 23.12 8.75
N LEU A 10 3.90 22.35 9.85
CA LEU A 10 3.12 21.11 9.96
C LEU A 10 1.60 21.38 9.89
N ALA A 11 1.11 22.43 10.56
CA ALA A 11 -0.30 22.82 10.52
C ALA A 11 -0.76 23.31 9.13
N ALA A 12 0.13 23.98 8.39
CA ALA A 12 -0.14 24.42 7.02
C ALA A 12 -0.20 23.24 6.03
N VAL A 13 0.64 22.22 6.20
CA VAL A 13 0.63 21.00 5.36
C VAL A 13 -0.64 20.18 5.58
N LEU A 14 -1.08 20.00 6.84
CA LEU A 14 -2.33 19.27 7.13
C LEU A 14 -3.58 19.98 6.59
N SER A 15 -3.58 21.32 6.52
CA SER A 15 -4.73 22.08 6.03
C SER A 15 -4.85 22.09 4.50
N ALA A 16 -3.76 21.81 3.78
CA ALA A 16 -3.72 21.79 2.31
C ALA A 16 -4.19 20.45 1.70
N ALA A 17 -4.39 19.41 2.51
CA ALA A 17 -4.86 18.10 2.07
C ALA A 17 -6.39 17.96 2.04
N ALA A 18 -7.14 19.01 2.39
CA ALA A 18 -8.60 19.02 2.31
C ALA A 18 -9.06 19.22 0.85
N LEU A 19 -8.88 18.18 0.03
CA LEU A 19 -9.55 18.10 -1.27
C LEU A 19 -11.07 18.07 -1.01
N PRO A 20 -11.88 18.80 -1.80
CA PRO A 20 -13.33 18.64 -1.73
C PRO A 20 -13.66 17.17 -2.02
N ALA A 21 -14.43 16.55 -1.13
CA ALA A 21 -15.05 15.26 -1.43
C ALA A 21 -16.00 15.48 -2.60
N LEU A 22 -15.60 15.02 -3.79
CA LEU A 22 -16.49 14.95 -4.94
C LEU A 22 -17.53 13.87 -4.60
N ALA A 23 -18.72 14.29 -4.17
CA ALA A 23 -19.87 13.40 -4.09
C ALA A 23 -20.15 12.90 -5.51
N GLN A 24 -19.89 11.61 -5.74
CA GLN A 24 -20.21 10.94 -6.99
C GLN A 24 -21.74 10.97 -7.15
N ASP A 25 -22.19 11.24 -8.37
CA ASP A 25 -23.62 11.32 -8.71
C ASP A 25 -24.32 10.01 -8.32
N ALA A 26 -25.35 10.10 -7.48
CA ALA A 26 -26.07 8.96 -6.92
C ALA A 26 -27.05 8.34 -7.94
N GLY A 27 -26.52 7.91 -9.09
CA GLY A 27 -27.14 6.85 -9.88
C GLY A 27 -27.21 5.56 -9.05
N ALA A 28 -27.95 4.56 -9.52
CA ALA A 28 -27.88 3.23 -8.88
C ALA A 28 -26.41 2.77 -8.87
N GLU A 29 -25.81 2.73 -7.68
CA GLU A 29 -24.43 2.26 -7.50
C GLU A 29 -24.34 0.85 -8.10
N PRO A 30 -23.31 0.55 -8.90
CA PRO A 30 -23.13 -0.79 -9.41
C PRO A 30 -22.99 -1.73 -8.22
N ALA A 31 -23.79 -2.80 -8.21
CA ALA A 31 -23.78 -3.76 -7.10
C ALA A 31 -22.38 -4.37 -6.89
N TRP A 32 -21.51 -4.37 -7.91
CA TRP A 32 -20.12 -4.79 -7.86
C TRP A 32 -19.18 -3.61 -8.10
N SER A 33 -18.13 -3.50 -7.28
CA SER A 33 -17.01 -2.57 -7.43
C SER A 33 -15.69 -3.35 -7.49
N PHE A 34 -14.72 -2.82 -8.24
CA PHE A 34 -13.41 -3.43 -8.44
C PHE A 34 -12.33 -2.40 -8.11
N GLY A 35 -11.29 -2.84 -7.42
CA GLY A 35 -10.17 -1.99 -7.06
C GLY A 35 -8.87 -2.77 -6.99
N GLY A 36 -7.79 -2.03 -6.76
CA GLY A 36 -6.45 -2.61 -6.66
C GLY A 36 -5.39 -1.53 -6.58
N GLU A 37 -4.18 -1.94 -6.27
CA GLU A 37 -3.02 -1.07 -6.10
C GLU A 37 -1.76 -1.74 -6.66
N VAL A 38 -0.83 -0.92 -7.14
CA VAL A 38 0.51 -1.33 -7.54
C VAL A 38 1.51 -0.55 -6.72
N VAL A 39 2.41 -1.26 -6.03
CA VAL A 39 3.47 -0.66 -5.22
C VAL A 39 4.82 -1.08 -5.78
N ALA A 40 5.74 -0.12 -5.85
CA ALA A 40 7.16 -0.38 -6.04
C ALA A 40 7.89 -0.09 -4.73
N ALA A 41 8.59 -1.08 -4.20
CA ALA A 41 9.37 -1.01 -2.97
C ALA A 41 10.84 -1.34 -3.25
N SER A 42 11.74 -0.85 -2.40
CA SER A 42 13.16 -1.22 -2.48
C SER A 42 13.41 -2.65 -2.00
N ASP A 43 12.53 -3.20 -1.15
CA ASP A 43 12.59 -4.55 -0.61
C ASP A 43 11.18 -4.97 -0.15
N TYR A 44 10.85 -6.27 -0.28
CA TYR A 44 9.61 -6.84 0.24
C TYR A 44 9.85 -7.60 1.55
N VAL A 45 9.75 -6.91 2.69
CA VAL A 45 9.84 -7.54 4.02
C VAL A 45 8.48 -8.08 4.47
N TRP A 46 8.39 -9.39 4.71
CA TRP A 46 7.21 -10.03 5.29
C TRP A 46 7.54 -10.64 6.64
N ARG A 47 6.87 -10.17 7.71
CA ARG A 47 7.08 -10.64 9.09
C ARG A 47 8.55 -10.53 9.56
N GLY A 48 9.29 -9.54 9.07
CA GLY A 48 10.69 -9.29 9.42
C GLY A 48 11.71 -10.03 8.55
N VAL A 49 11.27 -10.73 7.50
CA VAL A 49 12.17 -11.46 6.59
C VAL A 49 12.03 -10.88 5.17
N SER A 50 13.13 -10.47 4.55
CA SER A 50 13.13 -10.09 3.13
C SER A 50 12.66 -11.27 2.29
N GLN A 51 11.72 -11.01 1.39
CA GLN A 51 11.23 -11.97 0.41
C GLN A 51 11.93 -11.79 -0.93
N THR A 52 12.80 -10.78 -1.08
CA THR A 52 13.49 -10.43 -2.32
C THR A 52 15.00 -10.26 -2.16
N MET A 53 15.59 -10.66 -1.02
CA MET A 53 17.03 -10.50 -0.74
C MET A 53 17.50 -9.05 -0.92
N GLU A 54 16.76 -8.12 -0.35
CA GLU A 54 16.97 -6.67 -0.45
C GLU A 54 16.93 -6.09 -1.88
N ASP A 55 16.49 -6.87 -2.88
CA ASP A 55 16.24 -6.36 -4.23
C ASP A 55 14.85 -5.73 -4.39
N PRO A 56 14.68 -4.84 -5.39
CA PRO A 56 13.40 -4.18 -5.64
C PRO A 56 12.21 -5.13 -5.82
N ALA A 57 11.09 -4.75 -5.21
CA ALA A 57 9.84 -5.51 -5.29
C ALA A 57 8.73 -4.71 -5.97
N LEU A 58 8.03 -5.35 -6.89
CA LEU A 58 6.74 -4.93 -7.42
C LEU A 58 5.63 -5.73 -6.73
N GLN A 59 4.66 -5.05 -6.16
CA GLN A 59 3.52 -5.65 -5.46
C GLN A 59 2.23 -5.25 -6.15
N LEU A 60 1.31 -6.20 -6.27
CA LEU A 60 0.00 -6.03 -6.87
C LEU A 60 -1.06 -6.51 -5.88
N GLU A 61 -2.05 -5.67 -5.64
CA GLU A 61 -3.29 -6.02 -4.97
C GLU A 61 -4.47 -5.83 -5.93
N ALA A 62 -5.42 -6.74 -5.91
CA ALA A 62 -6.68 -6.60 -6.62
C ALA A 62 -7.82 -7.17 -5.79
N TYR A 63 -8.97 -6.50 -5.82
CA TYR A 63 -10.16 -6.93 -5.09
C TYR A 63 -11.45 -6.60 -5.83
N VAL A 64 -12.50 -7.32 -5.44
CA VAL A 64 -13.88 -7.09 -5.85
C VAL A 64 -14.77 -7.07 -4.62
N GLU A 65 -15.69 -6.14 -4.60
CA GLU A 65 -16.63 -5.92 -3.51
C GLU A 65 -18.06 -5.83 -4.04
N HIS A 66 -19.02 -6.26 -3.24
CA HIS A 66 -20.45 -6.22 -3.56
C HIS A 66 -21.23 -5.41 -2.51
N GLU A 67 -22.32 -4.74 -2.91
CA GLU A 67 -23.17 -3.93 -2.01
C GLU A 67 -23.70 -4.72 -0.79
N SER A 68 -23.76 -6.05 -0.88
CA SER A 68 -24.15 -6.93 0.22
C SER A 68 -23.08 -7.05 1.33
N GLY A 69 -21.90 -6.43 1.15
CA GLY A 69 -20.73 -6.58 2.02
C GLY A 69 -19.86 -7.80 1.70
N PHE A 70 -20.10 -8.49 0.58
CA PHE A 70 -19.17 -9.53 0.11
C PHE A 70 -17.91 -8.86 -0.43
N TYR A 71 -16.74 -9.34 -0.03
CA TYR A 71 -15.44 -8.83 -0.46
C TYR A 71 -14.48 -9.99 -0.65
N VAL A 72 -13.75 -10.00 -1.76
CA VAL A 72 -12.66 -10.94 -2.00
C VAL A 72 -11.55 -10.22 -2.77
N GLY A 73 -10.31 -10.52 -2.41
CA GLY A 73 -9.15 -9.97 -3.07
C GLY A 73 -7.97 -10.92 -3.03
N GLY A 74 -6.93 -10.53 -3.72
CA GLY A 74 -5.67 -11.25 -3.82
C GLY A 74 -4.50 -10.30 -3.86
N PHE A 75 -3.35 -10.84 -3.48
CA PHE A 75 -2.07 -10.16 -3.47
C PHE A 75 -1.03 -11.01 -4.20
N ALA A 76 -0.12 -10.36 -4.92
CA ALA A 76 1.03 -10.98 -5.55
C ALA A 76 2.25 -10.05 -5.53
N SER A 77 3.44 -10.61 -5.45
CA SER A 77 4.71 -9.89 -5.59
C SER A 77 5.78 -10.81 -6.17
N ASN A 78 6.84 -10.24 -6.76
CA ASN A 78 8.06 -11.01 -6.99
C ASN A 78 8.70 -11.39 -5.66
N VAL A 79 9.32 -12.57 -5.65
CA VAL A 79 10.08 -13.10 -4.52
C VAL A 79 11.36 -13.74 -5.05
N ASP A 80 12.40 -13.75 -4.23
CA ASP A 80 13.63 -14.50 -4.43
C ASP A 80 13.74 -15.60 -3.36
N PHE A 81 14.12 -16.80 -3.78
CA PHE A 81 14.30 -17.95 -2.90
C PHE A 81 15.77 -18.27 -2.62
N GLY A 82 16.72 -17.52 -3.20
CA GLY A 82 18.15 -17.79 -3.15
C GLY A 82 18.60 -18.97 -4.01
N ASP A 83 19.91 -19.15 -4.14
CA ASP A 83 20.49 -20.43 -4.55
C ASP A 83 20.27 -21.45 -3.40
N PRO A 84 20.03 -22.74 -3.62
CA PRO A 84 19.97 -23.76 -2.57
C PRO A 84 21.12 -23.80 -1.55
N ASP A 85 22.27 -23.19 -1.84
CA ASP A 85 23.41 -23.05 -0.93
C ASP A 85 23.38 -21.74 -0.11
N ASP A 86 22.47 -20.84 -0.44
CA ASP A 86 22.24 -19.55 0.20
C ASP A 86 21.11 -19.76 1.22
N GLY A 87 21.45 -19.75 2.51
CA GLY A 87 20.49 -20.03 3.58
C GLY A 87 19.27 -19.08 3.55
N ILE A 88 18.22 -19.43 4.28
CA ILE A 88 17.12 -18.49 4.53
C ILE A 88 17.69 -17.28 5.28
N ASP A 89 17.70 -16.12 4.64
CA ASP A 89 18.16 -14.87 5.26
C ASP A 89 17.14 -14.40 6.29
N TYR A 90 17.48 -14.56 7.57
CA TYR A 90 16.69 -14.05 8.68
C TYR A 90 17.27 -12.71 9.13
N GLU A 91 16.57 -11.60 8.89
CA GLU A 91 16.91 -10.32 9.50
C GLU A 91 16.30 -10.21 10.90
N LEU A 92 17.13 -9.90 11.91
CA LEU A 92 16.74 -9.66 13.32
C LEU A 92 16.90 -8.20 13.71
#